data_AF-A0A3M2C676-F1
#
_entry.id   AF-A0A3M2C676-F1
#
_cell.length_a   1.000
_cell.length_b   1.000
_cell.length_c   1.000
_cell.angle_alpha   90.00
_cell.angle_beta   90.00
_cell.angle_gamma   90.00
#
_symmetry.space_group_name_H-M   'P 1'
#
loop_
_entity.id
_entity.type
_entity.pdbx_description
1 polymer ?
#
loop_
_entity_poly.entity_id
_entity_poly.type
_entity_poly.pdbx_seq_one_letter_code
_entity_poly.pdbx_strand_id
1 'polypeptide(L)'
;MFAMKTWIHTAALVLGLVLLAVAPPPARAQITRNGGGLDSPRGNTAVLTTSGDITLTLASARYQILTLDADRDVYLPPAGLYVGDCYTVHVTAGIYVCSLKLSDTTTLVVDLIGNTTATVLWDGTAWRLL
;
A
#
# COMPACT_ATOMS: atom_id res chain seq x y z
N MET A 1 19.40 15.88 -73.95
CA MET A 1 17.97 15.87 -74.34
C MET A 1 17.29 14.78 -73.55
N PHE A 2 16.30 15.17 -72.74
CA PHE A 2 15.70 14.36 -71.67
C PHE A 2 14.81 13.23 -72.20
N ALA A 3 14.84 12.07 -71.53
CA ALA A 3 13.74 11.12 -71.52
C ALA A 3 13.48 10.65 -70.08
N MET A 4 12.30 11.05 -69.61
CA MET A 4 11.70 10.91 -68.30
C MET A 4 11.12 9.51 -68.15
N LYS A 5 11.38 8.82 -67.03
CA LYS A 5 10.61 7.64 -66.64
C LYS A 5 10.35 7.65 -65.14
N THR A 6 9.15 8.13 -64.80
CA THR A 6 8.49 8.07 -63.52
C THR A 6 8.21 6.63 -63.11
N TRP A 7 8.61 6.25 -61.89
CA TRP A 7 8.03 5.11 -61.18
C TRP A 7 7.63 5.53 -59.77
N ILE A 8 6.52 4.95 -59.35
CA ILE A 8 5.59 5.35 -58.32
C ILE A 8 5.68 4.30 -57.20
N HIS A 9 5.81 4.78 -55.96
CA HIS A 9 5.35 4.18 -54.69
C HIS A 9 6.04 2.87 -54.24
N THR A 10 6.61 2.80 -53.03
CA THR A 10 5.82 2.55 -51.82
C THR A 10 6.62 2.99 -50.60
N ALA A 11 6.13 3.98 -49.86
CA ALA A 11 6.62 4.31 -48.53
C ALA A 11 6.05 3.28 -47.55
N ALA A 12 6.91 2.44 -46.97
CA ALA A 12 6.52 1.62 -45.82
C ALA A 12 6.44 2.53 -44.59
N LEU A 13 5.24 3.05 -44.33
CA LEU A 13 4.87 3.68 -43.07
C LEU A 13 4.94 2.61 -41.97
N VAL A 14 6.06 2.49 -41.26
CA VAL A 14 6.11 1.73 -40.02
C VAL A 14 5.40 2.58 -38.96
N LEU A 15 4.10 2.36 -38.82
CA LEU A 15 3.34 2.73 -37.64
C LEU A 15 3.96 1.97 -36.46
N GLY A 16 4.90 2.62 -35.78
CA GLY A 16 5.40 2.18 -34.49
C GLY A 16 4.23 2.17 -33.52
N LEU A 17 3.67 1.00 -33.31
CA LEU A 17 2.72 0.74 -32.23
C LEU A 17 3.47 0.96 -30.92
N VAL A 18 3.34 2.15 -30.34
CA VAL A 18 3.71 2.38 -28.94
C VAL A 18 2.69 1.60 -28.12
N LEU A 19 3.04 0.38 -27.73
CA LEU A 19 2.39 -0.28 -26.61
C LEU A 19 2.70 0.59 -25.39
N LEU A 20 1.80 1.51 -25.06
CA LEU A 20 1.75 2.08 -23.73
C LEU A 20 1.40 0.88 -22.82
N ALA A 21 2.42 0.30 -22.20
CA ALA A 21 2.22 -0.66 -21.13
C ALA A 21 1.51 0.10 -20.01
N VAL A 22 0.17 0.05 -20.01
CA VAL A 22 -0.63 0.42 -18.86
C VAL A 22 -0.17 -0.51 -17.75
N ALA A 23 0.60 0.03 -16.81
CA ALA A 23 0.94 -0.69 -15.59
C ALA A 23 -0.37 -1.24 -15.01
N PRO A 24 -0.44 -2.54 -14.67
CA PRO A 24 -1.61 -3.06 -14.00
C PRO A 24 -1.86 -2.19 -12.76
N PRO A 25 -3.12 -1.79 -12.50
CA PRO A 25 -3.42 -1.04 -11.28
C PRO A 25 -2.90 -1.86 -10.09
N PRO A 26 -2.27 -1.22 -9.08
CA PRO A 26 -1.79 -1.94 -7.91
C PRO A 26 -2.95 -2.78 -7.38
N ALA A 27 -2.70 -4.07 -7.23
CA ALA A 27 -3.74 -5.01 -6.83
C ALA A 27 -4.35 -4.48 -5.52
N ARG A 28 -5.65 -4.17 -5.58
CA ARG A 28 -6.41 -3.73 -4.42
C ARG A 28 -6.29 -4.83 -3.37
N ALA A 29 -5.62 -4.52 -2.26
CA ALA A 29 -5.60 -5.40 -1.11
C ALA A 29 -7.04 -5.77 -0.76
N GLN A 30 -7.40 -7.04 -0.93
CA GLN A 30 -8.74 -7.51 -0.63
C GLN A 30 -8.85 -7.57 0.90
N ILE A 31 -9.65 -6.68 1.47
CA ILE A 31 -9.98 -6.72 2.90
C ILE A 31 -10.92 -7.91 3.12
N THR A 32 -10.37 -9.09 3.41
CA THR A 32 -11.15 -10.21 3.92
C THR A 32 -11.50 -9.90 5.38
N ARG A 33 -12.66 -9.29 5.62
CA ARG A 33 -13.21 -9.19 6.97
C ARG A 33 -13.66 -10.59 7.40
N ASN A 34 -12.78 -11.33 8.08
CA ASN A 34 -13.22 -12.51 8.81
C ASN A 34 -14.07 -12.03 9.98
N GLY A 35 -15.40 -12.07 9.80
CA GLY A 35 -16.37 -11.66 10.79
C GLY A 35 -16.22 -12.45 12.09
N GLY A 36 -15.98 -11.73 13.18
CA GLY A 36 -16.19 -12.19 14.55
C GLY A 36 -16.90 -11.07 15.30
N GLY A 37 -18.04 -11.39 15.91
CA GLY A 37 -19.00 -10.44 16.47
C GLY A 37 -18.42 -9.42 17.47
N LEU A 38 -19.21 -8.37 17.68
CA LEU A 38 -18.92 -7.14 18.42
C LEU A 38 -18.49 -7.29 19.88
N ASP A 39 -18.41 -8.52 20.42
CA ASP A 39 -18.28 -8.77 21.87
C ASP A 39 -17.02 -9.57 22.28
N SER A 40 -16.06 -9.77 21.38
CA SER A 40 -14.71 -10.15 21.81
C SER A 40 -13.89 -8.87 22.06
N PRO A 41 -13.14 -8.75 23.18
CA PRO A 41 -12.13 -7.69 23.35
C PRO A 41 -11.00 -7.78 22.29
N ARG A 42 -11.05 -8.80 21.43
CA ARG A 42 -10.26 -9.02 20.20
C ARG A 42 -10.96 -8.51 18.91
N GLY A 43 -12.07 -7.80 19.00
CA GLY A 43 -13.08 -7.60 17.95
C GLY A 43 -12.73 -6.70 16.78
N ASN A 44 -11.47 -6.32 16.57
CA ASN A 44 -11.10 -5.53 15.40
C ASN A 44 -9.70 -5.91 14.90
N THR A 45 -9.56 -7.17 14.48
CA THR A 45 -8.37 -7.74 13.84
C THR A 45 -8.62 -7.87 12.34
N ALA A 46 -7.76 -7.28 11.52
CA ALA A 46 -7.71 -7.54 10.09
C ALA A 46 -6.46 -8.38 9.76
N VAL A 47 -6.64 -9.42 8.96
CA VAL A 47 -5.55 -10.27 8.44
C VAL A 47 -5.49 -10.07 6.95
N LEU A 48 -4.36 -9.57 6.45
CA LEU A 48 -4.21 -9.10 5.08
C LEU A 48 -2.95 -9.68 4.45
N THR A 49 -3.07 -10.21 3.24
CA THR A 49 -1.93 -10.41 2.34
C THR A 49 -1.88 -9.20 1.41
N THR A 50 -0.77 -8.46 1.43
CA THR A 50 -0.74 -7.10 0.89
C THR A 50 0.05 -7.05 -0.40
N SER A 51 -0.64 -6.79 -1.51
CA SER A 51 -0.04 -6.62 -2.84
C SER A 51 0.34 -5.17 -3.18
N GLY A 52 0.23 -4.27 -2.20
CA GLY A 52 0.51 -2.84 -2.33
C GLY A 52 0.47 -2.14 -0.96
N ASP A 53 0.80 -0.85 -0.96
CA ASP A 53 0.79 -0.03 0.24
C ASP A 53 -0.62 0.08 0.85
N ILE A 54 -0.67 0.30 2.16
CA ILE A 54 -1.91 0.30 2.93
C ILE A 54 -2.12 1.68 3.53
N THR A 55 -3.32 2.23 3.39
CA THR A 55 -3.74 3.41 4.15
C THR A 55 -4.76 3.01 5.20
N LEU A 56 -4.40 3.19 6.47
CA LEU A 56 -5.31 3.01 7.58
C LEU A 56 -6.25 4.23 7.70
N THR A 57 -7.50 3.96 8.07
CA THR A 57 -8.54 4.96 8.29
C THR A 57 -9.04 4.84 9.73
N LEU A 58 -9.77 5.83 10.23
CA LEU A 58 -10.39 5.76 11.56
C LEU A 58 -11.36 4.55 11.73
N ALA A 59 -11.85 4.00 10.62
CA ALA A 59 -12.70 2.80 10.61
C ALA A 59 -11.91 1.49 10.47
N SER A 60 -10.59 1.57 10.24
CA SER A 60 -9.75 0.40 10.08
C SER A 60 -9.64 -0.39 11.37
N ALA A 61 -9.31 -1.67 11.22
CA ALA A 61 -9.00 -2.53 12.34
C ALA A 61 -7.83 -1.97 13.17
N ARG A 62 -8.01 -1.89 14.49
CA ARG A 62 -6.96 -1.43 15.40
C ARG A 62 -5.81 -2.44 15.49
N TYR A 63 -6.07 -3.72 15.23
CA TYR A 63 -5.04 -4.74 15.15
C TYR A 63 -4.93 -5.25 13.70
N GLN A 64 -3.73 -5.18 13.13
CA GLN A 64 -3.43 -5.54 11.75
C GLN A 64 -2.39 -6.65 11.73
N ILE A 65 -2.70 -7.77 11.08
CA ILE A 65 -1.74 -8.83 10.77
C ILE A 65 -1.49 -8.78 9.27
N LEU A 66 -0.25 -8.46 8.89
CA LEU A 66 0.16 -8.26 7.52
C LEU A 66 1.11 -9.37 7.08
N THR A 67 0.80 -9.99 5.96
CA THR A 67 1.72 -10.86 5.21
C THR A 67 2.16 -10.10 3.97
N LEU A 68 3.45 -9.80 3.90
CA LEU A 68 4.04 -8.99 2.84
C LEU A 68 4.61 -9.86 1.72
N ASP A 69 4.49 -9.41 0.48
CA ASP A 69 5.09 -10.00 -0.72
C ASP A 69 6.22 -9.15 -1.33
N ALA A 70 6.44 -7.95 -0.80
CA ALA A 70 7.53 -7.01 -1.08
C ALA A 70 7.63 -6.01 0.09
N ASP A 71 8.56 -5.06 0.03
CA ASP A 71 8.57 -3.93 0.95
C ASP A 71 7.29 -3.09 0.78
N ARG A 72 6.71 -2.65 1.91
CA ARG A 72 5.41 -1.96 1.92
C ARG A 72 5.40 -0.79 2.88
N ASP A 73 4.65 0.23 2.49
CA ASP A 73 4.31 1.32 3.38
C ASP A 73 2.91 1.11 4.00
N VAL A 74 2.81 1.37 5.29
CA VAL A 74 1.54 1.46 6.02
C VAL A 74 1.36 2.88 6.51
N TYR A 75 0.43 3.60 5.90
CA TYR A 75 0.11 4.97 6.23
C TYR A 75 -0.90 5.01 7.37
N LEU A 76 -0.47 5.55 8.51
CA LEU A 76 -1.34 5.86 9.64
C LEU A 76 -2.34 6.95 9.24
N PRO A 77 -3.57 6.93 9.80
CA PRO A 77 -4.53 7.97 9.49
C PRO A 77 -3.97 9.34 9.91
N PRO A 78 -4.43 10.42 9.26
CA PRO A 78 -4.10 11.76 9.69
C PRO A 78 -4.49 11.93 11.16
N ALA A 79 -3.78 12.84 11.86
CA ALA A 79 -4.02 13.20 13.25
C ALA A 79 -5.50 13.05 13.62
N GLY A 80 -5.79 12.03 14.44
CA GLY A 80 -7.16 11.72 14.82
C GLY A 80 -7.73 12.88 15.64
N LEU A 81 -9.03 13.15 15.48
CA LEU A 81 -9.77 14.08 16.34
C LEU A 81 -9.78 13.62 17.82
N TYR A 82 -9.41 12.37 18.10
CA TYR A 82 -9.51 11.76 19.42
C TYR A 82 -8.14 11.28 19.92
N VAL A 83 -7.74 11.81 21.07
CA VAL A 83 -6.58 11.32 21.84
C VAL A 83 -6.82 9.86 22.26
N GLY A 84 -5.79 9.03 22.15
CA GLY A 84 -5.83 7.64 22.59
C GLY A 84 -6.17 6.61 21.50
N ASP A 85 -6.29 7.04 20.24
CA ASP A 85 -6.36 6.09 19.13
C ASP A 85 -5.06 5.31 19.00
N CYS A 86 -5.17 3.99 18.85
CA CYS A 86 -4.03 3.09 18.75
C CYS A 86 -4.17 2.10 17.60
N TYR A 87 -3.03 1.77 17.00
CA TYR A 87 -2.92 0.71 16.00
C TYR A 87 -1.76 -0.21 16.35
N THR A 88 -2.01 -1.51 16.31
CA THR A 88 -0.99 -2.54 16.41
C THR A 88 -0.83 -3.19 15.04
N VAL A 89 0.39 -3.20 14.51
CA VAL A 89 0.73 -3.80 13.23
C VAL A 89 1.72 -4.94 13.49
N HIS A 90 1.33 -6.15 13.10
CA HIS A 90 2.16 -7.34 13.14
C HIS A 90 2.50 -7.76 11.72
N VAL A 91 3.79 -7.83 11.40
CA VAL A 91 4.30 -8.30 10.11
C VAL A 91 4.68 -9.75 10.27
N THR A 92 4.18 -10.63 9.41
CA THR A 92 4.43 -12.09 9.48
C THR A 92 5.50 -12.57 8.50
N ALA A 93 5.88 -11.77 7.50
CA ALA A 93 6.88 -12.13 6.50
C ALA A 93 8.31 -11.78 6.95
N GLY A 94 9.27 -12.69 6.73
CA GLY A 94 10.62 -12.63 7.29
C GLY A 94 11.61 -11.66 6.62
N ILE A 95 11.40 -11.37 5.33
CA ILE A 95 12.43 -10.75 4.47
C ILE A 95 12.09 -9.33 4.00
N TYR A 96 10.84 -8.90 4.18
CA TYR A 96 10.36 -7.62 3.69
C TYR A 96 10.18 -6.62 4.82
N VAL A 97 10.41 -5.36 4.51
CA VAL A 97 10.27 -4.22 5.42
C VAL A 97 8.87 -3.65 5.28
N CYS A 98 8.20 -3.43 6.41
CA CYS A 98 6.98 -2.64 6.51
C CYS A 98 7.28 -1.33 7.22
N SER A 99 7.25 -0.23 6.48
CA SER A 99 7.45 1.11 7.03
C SER A 99 6.12 1.71 7.44
N LEU A 100 5.92 1.93 8.74
CA LEU A 100 4.80 2.72 9.23
C LEU A 100 5.11 4.19 9.02
N LYS A 101 4.27 4.88 8.25
CA LYS A 101 4.43 6.29 7.89
C LYS A 101 3.20 7.09 8.28
N LEU A 102 3.35 8.40 8.41
CA LEU A 102 2.20 9.30 8.48
C LEU A 102 1.53 9.44 7.11
N SER A 103 0.24 9.77 7.08
CA SER A 103 -0.53 9.96 5.84
C SER A 103 -0.01 11.08 4.92
N ASP A 104 0.93 11.91 5.39
CA ASP A 104 1.64 12.92 4.60
C ASP A 104 2.81 12.35 3.78
N THR A 105 2.97 11.02 3.78
CA THR A 105 3.83 10.16 2.95
C THR A 105 5.33 10.18 3.21
N THR A 106 5.88 11.16 3.94
CA THR A 106 7.34 11.25 4.16
C THR A 106 7.81 10.95 5.57
N THR A 107 6.94 11.03 6.57
CA THR A 107 7.37 10.89 7.97
C THR A 107 7.33 9.42 8.40
N LEU A 108 8.51 8.80 8.49
CA LEU A 108 8.69 7.45 9.03
C LEU A 108 8.45 7.46 10.55
N VAL A 109 7.65 6.52 11.03
CA VAL A 109 7.42 6.26 12.46
C VAL A 109 8.27 5.08 12.93
N VAL A 110 8.19 3.95 12.22
CA VAL A 110 8.95 2.73 12.55
C VAL A 110 9.04 1.81 11.34
N ASP A 111 10.16 1.11 11.18
CA ASP A 111 10.31 -0.01 10.27
C ASP A 111 10.12 -1.33 11.01
N LEU A 112 9.24 -2.18 10.47
CA LEU A 112 8.98 -3.52 10.94
C LEU A 112 9.60 -4.51 9.96
N ILE A 113 10.53 -5.34 10.46
CA ILE A 113 11.18 -6.37 9.67
C ILE A 113 10.98 -7.69 10.38
N GLY A 114 10.57 -8.73 9.65
CA GLY A 114 10.58 -10.11 10.09
C GLY A 114 9.80 -10.44 11.37
N ASN A 115 8.62 -11.02 11.24
CA ASN A 115 7.79 -11.50 12.37
C ASN A 115 7.68 -10.54 13.58
N THR A 116 7.77 -9.22 13.35
CA THR A 116 7.78 -8.19 14.39
C THR A 116 6.42 -7.53 14.53
N THR A 117 6.23 -6.86 15.67
CA THR A 117 5.00 -6.14 15.99
C THR A 117 5.35 -4.77 16.54
N ALA A 118 4.69 -3.72 16.07
CA ALA A 118 4.70 -2.40 16.69
C ALA A 118 3.30 -2.00 17.08
N THR A 119 3.19 -1.25 18.19
CA THR A 119 1.97 -0.54 18.53
C THR A 119 2.26 0.95 18.52
N VAL A 120 1.42 1.71 17.85
CA VAL A 120 1.48 3.17 17.82
C VAL A 120 0.24 3.76 18.47
N LEU A 121 0.43 4.87 19.20
CA LEU A 121 -0.61 5.59 19.94
C LEU A 121 -0.59 7.07 19.53
N TRP A 122 -1.77 7.64 19.28
CA TRP A 122 -1.93 9.07 19.11
C TRP A 122 -2.06 9.75 20.48
N ASP A 123 -1.07 10.57 20.86
CA ASP A 123 -1.05 11.26 22.14
C ASP A 123 -1.82 12.61 22.14
N GLY A 124 -2.42 12.97 21.01
CA GLY A 124 -3.06 14.28 20.79
C GLY A 124 -2.20 15.28 20.02
N THR A 125 -0.92 14.99 19.84
CA THR A 125 0.04 15.82 19.10
C THR A 125 0.84 15.05 18.04
N ALA A 126 1.21 13.80 18.32
CA ALA A 126 1.97 12.95 17.43
C ALA A 126 1.62 11.47 17.64
N TRP A 127 1.87 10.66 16.60
CA TRP A 127 1.90 9.21 16.73
C TRP A 127 3.19 8.81 17.45
N ARG A 128 3.08 8.03 18.52
CA ARG A 128 4.21 7.52 19.30
C ARG A 128 4.25 6.01 19.29
N LEU A 129 5.45 5.45 19.21
CA LEU A 129 5.68 4.03 19.46
C LEU A 129 5.52 3.74 20.96
N LEU A 130 4.82 2.64 21.28
CA LEU A 130 4.71 2.09 22.63
C LEU A 130 5.71 0.97 22.88
#